data_AF-A0A2S6HZ15-F1
#
_entry.id   AF-A0A2S6HZ15-F1
#
_cell.length_a   1.000
_cell.length_b   1.000
_cell.length_c   1.000
_cell.angle_alpha   90.00
_cell.angle_beta   90.00
_cell.angle_gamma   90.00
#
_symmetry.space_group_name_H-M   'P 1'
#
loop_
_entity.id
_entity.type
_entity.pdbx_description
1 polymer ?
#
loop_
_entity_poly.entity_id
_entity_poly.type
_entity_poly.pdbx_seq_one_letter_code
_entity_poly.pdbx_strand_id
1 'polypeptide(L)' 'MKEKQELQVTDVFTKSRIFTYLWIVFCPPYGLYRVLSPSSEFRRPEKWVWTMIVICTLVTYVKLIITG' A
#
# COMPACT_ATOMS: atom_id res chain seq x y z
N MET A 1 -18.57 -14.89 -16.00
CA MET A 1 -17.64 -13.74 -15.91
C MET A 1 -17.67 -13.05 -14.54
N LYS A 2 -18.85 -12.86 -13.91
CA LYS A 2 -18.99 -12.28 -12.56
C LYS A 2 -18.28 -13.06 -11.44
N GLU A 3 -18.31 -14.38 -11.49
CA GLU A 3 -17.77 -15.26 -10.43
C GLU A 3 -16.24 -15.16 -10.25
N LYS A 4 -15.48 -14.93 -11.33
CA LYS A 4 -14.03 -14.68 -11.26
C LYS A 4 -13.69 -13.33 -10.62
N GLN A 5 -14.62 -12.38 -10.69
CA GLN A 5 -14.42 -11.02 -10.19
C GLN A 5 -14.63 -10.97 -8.67
N GLU A 6 -15.61 -11.70 -8.14
CA GLU A 6 -15.83 -11.80 -6.68
C GLU A 6 -14.68 -12.49 -5.95
N LEU A 7 -14.10 -13.55 -6.53
CA LEU A 7 -12.90 -14.19 -5.99
C LEU A 7 -11.70 -13.23 -5.96
N GLN A 8 -11.50 -12.41 -7.00
CA GLN A 8 -10.42 -11.43 -7.02
C GLN A 8 -10.61 -10.29 -6.01
N VAL A 9 -11.85 -9.81 -5.82
CA VAL A 9 -12.13 -8.76 -4.83
C VAL A 9 -11.85 -9.28 -3.41
N THR A 10 -12.18 -10.54 -3.15
CA THR A 10 -11.94 -11.16 -1.83
C THR A 10 -10.44 -11.27 -1.52
N ASP A 11 -9.59 -11.55 -2.52
CA ASP A 11 -8.13 -11.62 -2.38
C ASP A 11 -7.49 -10.25 -2.12
N VAL A 12 -8.06 -9.17 -2.67
CA VAL A 12 -7.56 -7.79 -2.50
C VAL A 12 -7.85 -7.22 -1.11
N PHE A 13 -8.89 -7.71 -0.43
CA PHE A 13 -9.34 -7.24 0.88
C PHE A 13 -9.08 -8.23 2.02
N THR A 14 -8.05 -9.06 1.93
CA THR A 14 -7.61 -9.84 3.09
C THR A 14 -7.30 -8.91 4.28
N LYS A 15 -7.63 -9.35 5.50
CA LYS A 15 -7.38 -8.58 6.74
C LYS A 15 -5.96 -7.99 6.79
N SER A 16 -4.97 -8.77 6.35
CA SER A 16 -3.56 -8.36 6.26
C SER A 16 -3.34 -7.14 5.34
N ARG A 17 -4.00 -7.11 4.17
CA ARG A 17 -3.92 -6.00 3.21
C ARG A 17 -4.62 -4.74 3.74
N ILE A 18 -5.78 -4.89 4.39
CA ILE A 18 -6.49 -3.77 5.03
C ILE A 18 -5.63 -3.11 6.11
N PHE A 19 -5.02 -3.92 6.98
CA PHE A 19 -4.06 -3.39 7.94
C PHE A 19 -2.93 -2.66 7.21
N THR A 20 -2.39 -3.20 6.11
CA THR A 20 -1.30 -2.55 5.38
C THR A 20 -1.70 -1.18 4.85
N TYR A 21 -2.91 -1.04 4.29
CA TYR A 21 -3.42 0.25 3.81
C TYR A 21 -3.57 1.28 4.92
N LEU A 22 -4.10 0.89 6.08
CA LEU A 22 -4.17 1.79 7.25
C LEU A 22 -2.79 2.35 7.60
N TRP A 23 -1.77 1.48 7.62
CA TRP A 23 -0.42 1.90 7.99
C TRP A 23 0.25 2.74 6.90
N ILE A 24 -0.08 2.58 5.62
CA ILE A 24 0.41 3.47 4.56
C ILE A 24 -0.11 4.91 4.75
N VAL A 25 -1.34 5.08 5.22
CA VAL A 25 -1.94 6.41 5.47
C VAL A 25 -1.35 7.05 6.73
N PHE A 26 -1.31 6.34 7.84
CA PHE A 26 -0.86 6.90 9.12
C PHE A 26 0.65 6.97 9.28
N CYS A 27 1.39 6.02 8.69
CA CYS A 27 2.84 5.94 8.78
C CYS A 27 3.42 5.38 7.47
N PRO A 28 3.52 6.21 6.42
CA PRO A 28 3.94 5.78 5.08
C PRO A 28 5.22 4.92 5.06
N PRO A 29 6.30 5.25 5.83
CA PRO A 29 7.50 4.43 5.87
C PRO A 29 7.25 3.01 6.40
N TYR A 30 6.43 2.88 7.45
CA TYR A 30 6.12 1.58 8.05
C TYR A 30 5.13 0.77 7.21
N GLY A 31 4.17 1.44 6.58
CA GLY A 31 3.31 0.83 5.57
C GLY A 31 4.13 0.21 4.43
N LEU A 32 5.13 0.95 3.93
CA LEU A 32 6.03 0.46 2.88
C LEU A 32 6.87 -0.74 3.30
N TYR A 33 7.43 -0.71 4.52
CA TYR A 33 8.16 -1.85 5.07
C TYR A 33 7.30 -3.12 5.07
N ARG A 34 6.02 -3.01 5.43
CA ARG A 34 5.11 -4.15 5.44
C ARG A 34 4.77 -4.65 4.04
N VAL A 35 4.60 -3.75 3.06
CA VAL A 35 4.39 -4.15 1.65
C VAL A 35 5.62 -4.87 1.09
N LEU A 36 6.82 -4.40 1.39
CA LEU A 36 8.07 -4.96 0.89
C LEU A 36 8.46 -6.27 1.59
N SER A 37 7.94 -6.55 2.79
CA SER A 37 8.21 -7.78 3.53
C SER A 37 8.05 -9.04 2.66
N PRO A 38 8.94 -10.04 2.77
CA PRO A 38 8.82 -11.30 2.04
C PRO A 38 7.58 -12.10 2.43
N SER A 39 7.01 -11.85 3.61
CA SER A 39 5.76 -12.45 4.09
C SER A 39 4.50 -11.75 3.57
N SER A 40 4.63 -10.73 2.73
CA SER A 40 3.49 -9.94 2.29
C SER A 40 2.75 -10.62 1.14
N GLU A 41 1.41 -10.58 1.19
CA GLU A 41 0.52 -11.15 0.17
C GLU A 41 0.51 -10.35 -1.14
N PHE A 42 1.28 -9.26 -1.23
CA PHE A 42 1.31 -8.37 -2.38
C PHE A 42 2.15 -8.93 -3.52
N ARG A 43 1.63 -8.82 -4.75
CA ARG A 43 2.36 -9.24 -5.95
C ARG A 43 3.50 -8.26 -6.25
N ARG A 44 4.56 -8.72 -6.94
CA ARG A 44 5.69 -7.86 -7.36
C ARG A 44 5.28 -6.52 -8.00
N PRO A 45 4.34 -6.46 -8.97
CA PRO A 45 3.89 -5.18 -9.52
C PRO A 45 3.17 -4.29 -8.50
N GLU A 46 2.36 -4.87 -7.62
CA GLU A 46 1.66 -4.11 -6.56
C GLU A 46 2.65 -3.51 -5.56
N LYS A 47 3.71 -4.25 -5.21
CA LYS A 47 4.80 -3.72 -4.36
C LYS A 47 5.44 -2.48 -4.98
N TRP A 48 5.65 -2.47 -6.29
CA TRP A 48 6.19 -1.33 -7.03
C TRP A 48 5.24 -0.12 -7.00
N VAL A 49 3.95 -0.34 -7.26
CA VAL A 49 2.93 0.71 -7.20
C VAL A 49 2.85 1.33 -5.80
N TRP A 50 2.79 0.50 -4.76
CA TRP A 50 2.77 0.97 -3.37
C TRP A 50 4.03 1.72 -2.97
N THR A 51 5.20 1.30 -3.46
CA THR A 51 6.47 2.03 -3.26
C THR A 51 6.41 3.42 -3.88
N MET A 52 5.91 3.54 -5.12
CA MET A 52 5.74 4.83 -5.79
C MET A 52 4.76 5.73 -5.03
N ILE A 53 3.61 5.20 -4.59
CA ILE A 53 2.62 5.95 -3.81
C ILE A 53 3.26 6.50 -2.53
N VAL A 54 3.96 5.67 -1.76
CA VAL A 54 4.61 6.11 -0.52
C VAL A 54 5.66 7.19 -0.78
N ILE A 55 6.46 7.06 -1.84
CA ILE A 55 7.43 8.10 -2.22
C ILE A 55 6.71 9.42 -2.53
N CYS A 56 5.64 9.39 -3.32
CA CYS A 56 4.85 10.60 -3.64
C CYS A 56 4.24 11.22 -2.38
N THR A 57 3.73 10.41 -1.45
CA THR A 57 3.19 10.87 -0.17
C THR A 57 4.27 11.53 0.68
N LEU A 58 5.47 10.93 0.78
CA LEU A 58 6.60 11.51 1.51
C LEU A 58 7.06 12.84 0.90
N VAL A 59 7.19 12.92 -0.43
CA VAL A 59 7.53 14.17 -1.13
C VAL A 59 6.49 15.26 -0.86
N THR A 60 5.21 14.89 -0.87
CA THR A 60 4.11 15.82 -0.55
C THR A 60 4.21 16.31 0.89
N TYR A 61 4.47 15.43 1.85
CA TYR A 61 4.67 15.82 3.25
C TYR A 61 5.88 16.75 3.42
N VAL A 62 7.02 16.44 2.80
CA VAL A 62 8.21 17.29 2.85
C VAL A 62 7.91 18.66 2.24
N LYS A 63 7.22 18.72 1.09
CA LYS A 63 6.78 19.99 0.50
C LYS A 63 5.86 20.76 1.43
N LEU A 64 4.91 20.10 2.08
CA LEU A 64 3.98 20.74 2.99
C LEU A 64 4.69 21.31 4.24
N ILE A 65 5.71 20.62 4.74
CA ILE A 65 6.55 21.11 5.85
C ILE A 65 7.42 22.30 5.43
N ILE A 66 7.93 22.32 4.19
CA ILE A 66 8.81 23.41 3.70
C ILE A 66 8.01 24.66 3.31
N THR A 67 6.83 24.48 2.70
CA THR A 67 5.98 25.58 2.23
C THR A 67 5.03 26.12 3.30
N GLY A 68 4.69 25.29 4.29
CA GLY A 68 3.79 25.63 5.40
C GLY A 68 4.41 26.51 6.47
#